data_AF-A0A0C9U1E7-F1
#
_entry.id   AF-A0A0C9U1E7-F1
#
_cell.length_a   1.000
_cell.length_b   1.000
_cell.length_c   1.000
_cell.angle_alpha   90.00
_cell.angle_beta   90.00
_cell.angle_gamma   90.00
#
_symmetry.space_group_name_H-M   'P 1'
#
loop_
_entity.id
_entity.type
_entity.pdbx_description
1 polymer ?
#
loop_
_entity_poly.entity_id
_entity_poly.type
_entity_poly.pdbx_seq_one_letter_code
_entity_poly.pdbx_strand_id
1 'polypeptide(L)'
;MTVKIIALLKRRPDITHEQFIERWGENHAKILASLDVTKRNIIRYSQLHVNLQYTETLKQAGRPAADFDGVVEMEVEKLDDFLDIFTDEGYLKVAYPNEDSFLDRTSVQIVAGEPFVKFERDV
;
A
#
# COMPACT_ATOMS: atom_id res chain seq x y z
N MET A 1 -16.44 -14.16 3.29
CA MET A 1 -16.06 -13.11 2.31
C MET A 1 -14.94 -12.34 2.96
N THR A 2 -13.88 -12.03 2.22
CA THR A 2 -12.73 -11.26 2.73
C THR A 2 -12.96 -9.77 2.51
N VAL A 3 -12.23 -8.94 3.25
CA VAL A 3 -12.20 -7.48 3.07
C VAL A 3 -10.94 -7.14 2.27
N LYS A 4 -11.12 -6.37 1.19
CA LYS A 4 -10.04 -5.77 0.41
C LYS A 4 -9.75 -4.39 0.98
N ILE A 5 -8.48 -4.13 1.27
CA ILE A 5 -7.96 -2.83 1.66
C ILE A 5 -7.05 -2.30 0.56
N ILE A 6 -7.24 -1.04 0.19
CA ILE A 6 -6.39 -0.29 -0.73
C ILE A 6 -5.89 0.94 0.02
N ALA A 7 -4.57 1.13 0.11
CA ALA A 7 -4.00 2.38 0.62
C ALA A 7 -3.23 3.09 -0.48
N LEU A 8 -3.62 4.33 -0.77
CA LEU A 8 -2.94 5.21 -1.72
C LEU A 8 -1.83 5.94 -0.99
N LEU A 9 -0.59 5.77 -1.45
CA LEU A 9 0.60 6.29 -0.80
C LEU A 9 1.20 7.44 -1.59
N LYS A 10 1.54 8.52 -0.90
CA LYS A 10 2.32 9.64 -1.45
C LYS A 10 3.70 9.64 -0.82
N ARG A 11 4.73 9.81 -1.63
CA ARG A 11 6.08 9.98 -1.09
C ARG A 11 6.21 11.31 -0.37
N ARG A 12 7.15 11.39 0.57
CA ARG A 12 7.56 12.66 1.16
C ARG A 12 8.01 13.66 0.07
N PRO A 13 7.77 14.97 0.24
CA PRO A 13 8.07 15.97 -0.78
C PRO A 13 9.56 16.13 -1.08
N ASP A 14 10.45 15.69 -0.18
CA ASP A 14 11.90 15.86 -0.28
C ASP A 14 12.64 14.66 -0.87
N ILE A 15 11.94 13.61 -1.31
CA ILE A 15 12.54 12.42 -1.94
C ILE A 15 12.05 12.20 -3.37
N THR A 16 12.86 11.50 -4.16
CA THR A 16 12.48 11.12 -5.54
C THR A 16 11.54 9.92 -5.54
N HIS A 17 10.90 9.68 -6.68
CA HIS A 17 10.02 8.53 -6.87
C HIS A 17 10.79 7.20 -6.72
N GLU A 18 12.01 7.16 -7.25
CA GLU A 18 12.89 5.99 -7.20
C GLU A 18 13.30 5.69 -5.76
N GLN A 19 13.65 6.74 -4.99
CA GLN A 19 13.96 6.59 -3.56
C GLN A 19 12.75 6.09 -2.76
N PHE A 20 11.54 6.52 -3.12
CA PHE A 20 10.32 6.01 -2.51
C PHE A 20 10.14 4.52 -2.81
N ILE A 21 10.22 4.12 -4.08
CA ILE A 21 10.12 2.71 -4.50
C ILE A 21 11.13 1.83 -3.79
N GLU A 22 12.39 2.26 -3.68
CA GLU A 22 13.45 1.50 -3.01
C GLU A 22 13.14 1.33 -1.51
N ARG A 23 12.85 2.43 -0.80
CA ARG A 23 12.62 2.41 0.65
C ARG A 23 11.35 1.64 1.02
N TRP A 24 10.27 1.85 0.28
CA TRP A 24 8.98 1.20 0.52
C TRP A 24 8.97 -0.25 0.03
N GLY A 25 9.46 -0.47 -1.19
CA GLY A 25 9.41 -1.76 -1.86
C GLY A 25 10.36 -2.80 -1.30
N GLU A 26 11.56 -2.38 -0.90
CA GLU A 26 12.55 -3.31 -0.38
C GLU A 26 12.55 -3.36 1.15
N ASN A 27 12.74 -2.21 1.81
CA ASN A 27 12.98 -2.20 3.26
C ASN A 27 11.68 -2.35 4.04
N HIS A 28 10.69 -1.49 3.76
CA HIS A 28 9.43 -1.49 4.50
C HIS A 28 8.63 -2.79 4.28
N ALA A 29 8.61 -3.30 3.04
CA ALA A 29 7.94 -4.57 2.72
C ALA A 29 8.47 -5.74 3.57
N LYS A 30 9.80 -5.86 3.72
CA LYS A 30 10.44 -6.90 4.54
C LYS A 30 10.06 -6.75 6.02
N ILE A 31 10.05 -5.52 6.54
CA ILE A 31 9.66 -5.24 7.93
C ILE A 31 8.21 -5.66 8.15
N LEU A 32 7.28 -5.16 7.33
CA LEU A 32 5.85 -5.42 7.48
C LEU A 32 5.54 -6.92 7.40
N ALA A 33 6.11 -7.63 6.42
CA ALA A 33 5.93 -9.07 6.26
C ALA A 33 6.57 -9.91 7.39
N SER A 34 7.52 -9.34 8.15
CA SER A 34 8.16 -10.03 9.28
C SER A 34 7.33 -10.02 10.56
N LEU A 35 6.40 -9.07 10.72
CA LEU A 35 5.59 -8.90 11.93
C LEU A 35 4.61 -10.05 12.13
N ASP A 36 4.45 -10.49 13.38
CA ASP A 36 3.52 -11.57 13.73
C ASP A 36 2.05 -11.16 13.53
N VAL A 37 1.70 -9.88 13.77
CA VAL A 37 0.36 -9.36 13.44
C VAL A 37 0.08 -9.50 11.95
N THR A 38 1.04 -9.18 11.07
CA THR A 38 0.86 -9.28 9.62
C THR A 38 0.65 -10.73 9.20
N LYS A 39 1.50 -11.65 9.68
CA LYS A 39 1.40 -13.08 9.34
C LYS A 39 0.09 -13.72 9.80
N ARG A 40 -0.47 -13.21 10.90
CA ARG A 40 -1.72 -13.69 11.48
C ARG A 40 -2.96 -13.10 10.79
N ASN A 41 -2.91 -11.81 10.46
CA ASN A 41 -4.11 -11.04 10.09
C ASN A 41 -4.22 -10.74 8.59
N ILE A 42 -3.12 -10.77 7.83
CA ILE A 42 -3.11 -10.45 6.39
C ILE A 42 -3.05 -11.72 5.56
N ILE A 43 -4.09 -11.98 4.77
CA ILE A 43 -4.19 -13.11 3.83
C ILE A 43 -3.27 -12.87 2.63
N ARG A 44 -3.29 -11.66 2.09
CA ARG A 44 -2.46 -11.26 0.96
C ARG A 44 -2.04 -9.81 1.10
N TYR A 45 -0.79 -9.54 0.78
CA TYR A 45 -0.21 -8.20 0.66
C TYR A 45 0.47 -8.06 -0.70
N SER A 46 0.13 -7.01 -1.45
CA SER A 46 0.85 -6.62 -2.66
C SER A 46 1.07 -5.11 -2.71
N GLN A 47 2.10 -4.73 -3.47
CA GLN A 47 2.42 -3.35 -3.76
C GLN A 47 2.31 -3.12 -5.26
N LEU A 48 1.59 -2.07 -5.64
CA LEU A 48 1.65 -1.49 -6.97
C LEU A 48 2.51 -0.24 -6.89
N HIS A 49 3.63 -0.26 -7.61
CA HIS A 49 4.51 0.89 -7.76
C HIS A 49 4.05 1.68 -8.98
N VAL A 50 3.75 2.96 -8.80
CA VAL A 50 3.25 3.78 -9.92
C VAL A 50 4.34 3.88 -10.98
N ASN A 51 4.03 3.49 -12.21
CA ASN A 51 4.95 3.68 -13.32
C ASN A 51 4.75 5.10 -13.89
N LEU A 52 5.77 5.96 -13.78
CA LEU A 52 5.70 7.34 -14.25
C LEU A 52 5.51 7.42 -15.78
N GLN A 53 6.08 6.50 -16.56
CA GLN A 53 5.87 6.48 -18.01
C GLN A 53 4.41 6.13 -18.35
N TYR A 54 3.81 5.16 -17.65
CA TYR A 54 2.39 4.83 -17.87
C TYR A 54 1.47 5.96 -17.42
N THR A 55 1.85 6.68 -16.36
CA THR A 55 1.16 7.90 -15.92
C THR A 55 1.14 8.97 -17.01
N GLU A 56 2.28 9.24 -17.65
CA GLU A 56 2.33 10.19 -18.77
C GLU A 56 1.53 9.71 -19.99
N THR A 57 1.57 8.42 -20.31
CA THR A 57 0.73 7.83 -21.37
C THR A 57 -0.76 8.04 -21.10
N LEU A 58 -1.24 7.85 -19.86
CA LEU A 58 -2.63 8.11 -19.49
C LEU A 58 -3.00 9.58 -19.69
N LYS A 59 -2.15 10.50 -19.24
CA LYS A 59 -2.38 11.95 -19.40
C LYS A 59 -2.44 12.37 -20.87
N GLN A 60 -1.52 11.87 -21.71
CA GLN A 60 -1.53 12.13 -23.15
C GLN A 60 -2.79 11.61 -23.83
N ALA A 61 -3.36 10.51 -23.33
CA ALA A 61 -4.66 9.98 -23.77
C ALA A 61 -5.86 10.74 -23.17
N GLY A 62 -5.66 11.86 -22.48
CA GLY A 62 -6.72 12.65 -21.86
C GLY A 62 -7.39 11.97 -20.66
N ARG A 63 -6.73 10.99 -20.04
CA ARG A 63 -7.21 10.30 -18.84
C ARG A 63 -6.56 10.90 -17.60
N PRO A 64 -7.34 11.25 -16.56
CA PRO A 64 -6.77 11.73 -15.31
C PRO A 64 -5.96 10.60 -14.68
N ALA A 65 -4.74 10.92 -14.25
CA ALA A 65 -3.91 10.04 -13.46
C ALA A 65 -3.96 10.48 -12.00
N ALA A 66 -4.02 9.51 -11.09
CA ALA A 66 -4.00 9.78 -9.66
C ALA A 66 -2.62 10.33 -9.24
N ASP A 67 -2.61 11.31 -8.33
CA ASP A 67 -1.37 11.93 -7.86
C ASP A 67 -0.77 11.18 -6.66
N PHE A 68 -0.50 9.88 -6.82
CA PHE A 68 0.12 9.03 -5.80
C PHE A 68 1.35 8.33 -6.38
N ASP A 69 2.20 7.81 -5.49
CA ASP A 69 3.45 7.13 -5.85
C ASP A 69 3.35 5.60 -5.75
N GLY A 70 2.41 5.10 -4.96
CA GLY A 70 2.21 3.67 -4.79
C GLY A 70 0.84 3.33 -4.23
N VAL A 71 0.48 2.05 -4.35
CA VAL A 71 -0.73 1.50 -3.77
C VAL A 71 -0.39 0.23 -3.01
N VAL A 72 -0.80 0.18 -1.75
CA VAL A 72 -0.88 -1.06 -0.98
C VAL A 72 -2.20 -1.73 -1.32
N GLU A 73 -2.15 -3.02 -1.57
CA GLU A 73 -3.34 -3.87 -1.58
C GLU A 73 -3.20 -4.93 -0.49
N MET A 74 -4.20 -5.02 0.38
CA MET A 74 -4.29 -6.10 1.36
C MET A 74 -5.63 -6.83 1.26
N GLU A 75 -5.60 -8.11 1.59
CA GLU A 75 -6.77 -8.92 1.82
C GLU A 75 -6.74 -9.44 3.26
N VAL A 76 -7.85 -9.31 3.97
CA VAL A 76 -8.02 -9.72 5.38
C VAL A 76 -9.35 -10.43 5.58
N GLU A 77 -9.52 -11.19 6.66
CA GLU A 77 -10.79 -11.88 6.94
C GLU A 77 -11.89 -10.89 7.37
N LYS A 78 -11.53 -9.90 8.21
CA LYS A 78 -12.41 -8.81 8.65
C LYS A 78 -11.63 -7.49 8.80
N LEU A 79 -12.34 -6.36 8.76
CA LEU A 79 -11.70 -5.04 8.87
C LEU A 79 -10.85 -4.86 10.13
N ASP A 80 -11.27 -5.45 11.26
CA ASP A 80 -10.54 -5.39 12.53
C ASP A 80 -9.11 -5.97 12.40
N ASP A 81 -8.92 -6.99 11.56
CA ASP A 81 -7.61 -7.62 11.37
C ASP A 81 -6.60 -6.63 10.77
N PHE A 82 -7.08 -5.72 9.90
CA PHE A 82 -6.29 -4.62 9.37
C PHE A 82 -6.04 -3.53 10.43
N LEU A 83 -7.06 -3.20 11.23
CA LEU A 83 -6.96 -2.17 12.27
C LEU A 83 -5.98 -2.57 13.39
N ASP A 84 -5.93 -3.86 13.73
CA ASP A 84 -5.02 -4.43 14.72
C ASP A 84 -3.55 -4.07 14.43
N ILE A 85 -3.16 -3.96 13.15
CA ILE A 85 -1.79 -3.61 12.75
C ILE A 85 -1.37 -2.28 13.38
N PHE A 86 -2.25 -1.28 13.40
CA PHE A 86 -1.93 0.05 13.93
C PHE A 86 -1.82 0.08 15.45
N THR A 87 -2.20 -0.99 16.13
CA THR A 87 -2.07 -1.13 17.59
C THR A 87 -0.99 -2.12 18.01
N ASP A 88 -0.43 -2.87 17.06
CA ASP A 88 0.61 -3.85 17.31
C ASP A 88 1.93 -3.17 17.74
N GLU A 89 2.57 -3.72 18.77
CA GLU A 89 3.81 -3.15 19.28
C GLU A 89 4.96 -3.21 18.28
N GLY A 90 5.05 -4.28 17.48
CA GLY A 90 6.07 -4.44 16.46
C GLY A 90 5.90 -3.43 15.34
N TYR A 91 4.65 -3.20 14.91
CA TYR A 91 4.31 -2.13 13.98
C TYR A 91 4.71 -0.77 14.56
N LEU A 92 4.22 -0.41 15.76
CA LEU A 92 4.47 0.89 16.38
C LEU A 92 5.96 1.17 16.68
N LYS A 93 6.74 0.14 17.01
CA LYS A 93 8.17 0.29 17.33
C LYS A 93 9.08 0.30 16.11
N VAL A 94 8.70 -0.40 15.02
CA VAL A 94 9.60 -0.65 13.89
C VAL A 94 9.04 -0.13 12.57
N ALA A 95 7.87 -0.60 12.16
CA ALA A 95 7.29 -0.24 10.87
C ALA A 95 6.86 1.24 10.83
N TYR A 96 6.20 1.70 11.90
CA TYR A 96 5.71 3.06 12.01
C TYR A 96 6.88 4.07 11.95
N PRO A 97 7.96 4.02 12.75
CA PRO A 97 9.05 4.98 12.59
C PRO A 97 9.77 4.87 11.24
N ASN A 98 9.78 3.69 10.61
CA ASN A 98 10.41 3.50 9.31
C ASN A 98 9.66 4.22 8.17
N GLU A 99 8.33 4.29 8.23
CA GLU A 99 7.51 5.00 7.25
C GLU A 99 7.88 6.49 7.13
N ASP A 100 8.31 7.13 8.23
CA ASP A 100 8.75 8.53 8.23
C ASP A 100 9.93 8.78 7.28
N SER A 101 10.68 7.75 6.89
CA SER A 101 11.78 7.90 5.95
C SER A 101 11.34 8.04 4.49
N PHE A 102 10.08 7.75 4.14
CA PHE A 102 9.63 7.76 2.73
C PHE A 102 8.19 8.22 2.50
N LEU A 103 7.30 8.10 3.47
CA LEU A 103 5.87 8.28 3.31
C LEU A 103 5.41 9.66 3.81
N ASP A 104 4.66 10.39 2.99
CA ASP A 104 3.82 11.47 3.50
C ASP A 104 2.52 10.87 4.05
N ARG A 105 2.53 10.62 5.36
CA ARG A 105 1.42 10.01 6.08
C ARG A 105 0.15 10.84 6.06
N THR A 106 0.28 12.16 5.98
CA THR A 106 -0.88 13.06 5.98
C THR A 106 -1.69 12.96 4.69
N SER A 107 -1.05 12.45 3.64
CA SER A 107 -1.66 12.23 2.32
C SER A 107 -2.19 10.82 2.10
N VAL A 108 -1.99 9.89 3.05
CA VAL A 108 -2.44 8.49 2.89
C VAL A 108 -3.96 8.42 2.89
N GLN A 109 -4.52 7.73 1.89
CA GLN A 109 -5.95 7.50 1.79
C GLN A 109 -6.22 6.00 1.76
N ILE A 110 -7.20 5.55 2.56
CA ILE A 110 -7.54 4.13 2.69
C ILE A 110 -8.96 3.91 2.16
N VAL A 111 -9.11 2.91 1.29
CA VAL A 111 -10.39 2.36 0.85
C VAL A 111 -10.52 0.94 1.38
N ALA A 112 -11.66 0.61 1.95
CA ALA A 112 -11.98 -0.73 2.45
C ALA A 112 -13.33 -1.17 1.87
N GLY A 113 -13.43 -2.42 1.43
CA GLY A 113 -14.68 -2.97 0.91
C GLY A 113 -14.58 -4.44 0.53
N GLU A 114 -15.70 -5.01 0.10
CA GLU A 114 -15.77 -6.39 -0.38
C GLU A 114 -15.47 -6.43 -1.90
N PRO A 115 -14.67 -7.39 -2.39
CA PRO A 115 -14.43 -7.53 -3.82
C PRO A 115 -15.67 -8.12 -4.52
N PHE A 116 -16.22 -7.40 -5.50
CA PHE A 116 -17.30 -7.89 -6.37
C PHE A 116 -16.76 -8.17 -7.77
N VAL A 117 -16.13 -9.33 -7.96
CA VAL A 117 -15.59 -9.74 -9.26
C VAL A 117 -16.74 -9.93 -10.25
N LYS A 118 -16.72 -9.17 -11.36
CA LYS A 118 -17.72 -9.24 -12.44
C LYS A 118 -17.21 -9.97 -13.68
N PHE A 119 -15.90 -10.04 -13.84
CA PHE A 119 -15.22 -10.71 -14.93
C PHE A 119 -13.81 -11.09 -14.47
N GLU A 120 -13.41 -12.31 -14.74
CA GLU A 120 -12.05 -12.81 -14.60
C GLU A 120 -11.78 -13.71 -15.82
N ARG A 121 -10.60 -13.59 -16.43
CA ARG A 121 -10.21 -14.46 -17.54
C ARG A 121 -9.32 -15.55 -16.98
N ASP A 122 -9.61 -16.81 -17.32
CA ASP A 122 -8.69 -17.91 -17.06
C ASP A 122 -7.38 -17.68 -17.82
N VAL A 123 -6.25 -17.64 -17.11
CA VAL A 123 -4.90 -17.48 -17.69
C VAL A 123 -4.05 -18.68 -17.33
#